data_AF-A0A9P6GK44-F1
#
_entry.id   AF-A0A9P6GK44-F1
#
_cell.length_a   1.000
_cell.length_b   1.000
_cell.length_c   1.000
_cell.angle_alpha   90.00
_cell.angle_beta   90.00
_cell.angle_gamma   90.00
#
_symmetry.space_group_name_H-M   'P 1'
#
loop_
_entity.id
_entity.type
_entity.pdbx_description
1 polymer ?
#
loop_
_entity_poly.entity_id
_entity_poly.type
_entity_poly.pdbx_seq_one_letter_code
_entity_poly.pdbx_strand_id
1 'polypeptide(L)'
;MSNPPYLLLLPPELLFELSNFLPLDGILALKLTHSVLNNTLPAIPHLRNRTLDRCAQFAMERYRTSPHGDRQQRRCILCKKNYPTSQFFSSSSPACLPLAFDHDGPRPEVVELPDSFCAWHVGRLARVVRTDPGGSNEWVSDVRRMCMHDGCIDGWHECNCGCSSCGHKMVRTYTRFLNNETECKNFHFWRNIAAASTEDPREKIAGRLYVQEACWDPCEFCLVGAGWNKVRGVRCGAWADTVLGATPERSIIQIPVRYQDVVG
;
A
#
# COMPACT_ATOMS: atom_id res chain seq x y z
N MET A 1 14.15 32.32 -13.85
CA MET A 1 15.22 31.54 -14.51
C MET A 1 15.62 30.43 -13.55
N SER A 2 15.30 29.17 -13.85
CA SER A 2 15.72 28.03 -13.02
C SER A 2 17.21 27.80 -13.22
N ASN A 3 18.01 27.84 -12.15
CA ASN A 3 19.43 27.48 -12.22
C ASN A 3 19.57 26.06 -12.81
N PRO A 4 20.46 25.85 -13.79
CA PRO A 4 20.68 24.52 -14.33
C PRO A 4 21.14 23.57 -13.20
N PRO A 5 20.74 22.29 -13.24
CA PRO A 5 21.10 21.34 -12.20
C PRO A 5 22.63 21.23 -12.10
N TYR A 6 23.16 21.51 -10.91
CA TYR A 6 24.60 21.60 -10.60
C TYR A 6 25.41 20.37 -11.03
N LEU A 7 24.78 19.20 -11.17
CA LEU A 7 25.43 17.97 -11.61
C LEU A 7 25.97 18.06 -13.05
N LEU A 8 25.28 18.75 -13.96
CA LEU A 8 25.72 18.87 -15.36
C LEU A 8 26.88 19.85 -15.55
N LEU A 9 27.19 20.66 -14.53
CA LEU A 9 28.30 21.62 -14.55
C LEU A 9 29.61 21.02 -14.01
N LEU A 10 29.58 19.79 -13.50
CA LEU A 10 30.77 19.13 -13.02
C LEU A 10 31.70 18.76 -14.19
N PRO A 11 33.03 18.90 -14.01
CA PRO A 11 34.00 18.33 -14.94
C PRO A 11 33.74 16.83 -15.19
N PRO A 12 33.97 16.33 -16.41
CA PRO A 12 33.78 14.92 -16.76
C PRO A 12 34.50 13.94 -15.83
N GLU A 13 35.66 14.32 -15.31
CA GLU A 13 36.48 13.53 -14.39
C GLU A 13 35.73 13.27 -13.07
N LEU A 14 35.08 14.29 -12.51
CA LEU A 14 34.28 14.16 -11.29
C LEU A 14 33.02 13.34 -11.53
N LEU A 15 32.37 13.50 -12.69
CA LEU A 15 31.22 12.67 -13.07
C LEU A 15 31.62 11.19 -13.20
N PHE A 16 32.80 10.92 -13.76
CA PHE A 16 33.34 9.57 -13.86
C PHE A 16 33.69 9.01 -12.48
N GLU A 17 34.31 9.80 -11.61
CA GLU A 17 34.65 9.38 -10.24
C GLU A 17 33.40 9.05 -9.42
N LEU A 18 32.34 9.85 -9.52
CA LEU A 18 31.03 9.57 -8.90
C LEU A 18 30.48 8.20 -9.31
N SER A 19 30.72 7.76 -10.55
CA SER A 19 30.24 6.47 -11.04
C SER A 19 30.85 5.27 -10.29
N ASN A 20 32.03 5.42 -9.68
CA ASN A 20 32.65 4.37 -8.89
C ASN A 20 31.91 4.12 -7.56
N PHE A 21 31.19 5.12 -7.07
CA PHE A 21 30.42 5.06 -5.82
C PHE A 21 28.95 4.70 -6.04
N LEU A 22 28.49 4.65 -7.29
CA LEU A 22 27.10 4.35 -7.61
C LEU A 22 26.89 2.86 -7.91
N PRO A 23 25.77 2.29 -7.45
CA PRO A 23 25.35 0.99 -7.94
C PRO A 23 24.94 1.08 -9.43
N LEU A 24 24.85 -0.06 -10.09
CA LEU A 24 24.67 -0.12 -11.55
C LEU A 24 23.34 0.49 -12.02
N ASP A 25 22.27 0.35 -11.25
CA ASP A 25 21.00 1.03 -11.47
C ASP A 25 21.12 2.55 -11.33
N GLY A 26 21.92 3.04 -10.38
CA GLY A 26 22.23 4.46 -10.23
C GLY A 26 22.95 5.03 -11.45
N ILE A 27 23.97 4.31 -11.96
CA ILE A 27 24.66 4.69 -13.20
C ILE A 27 23.69 4.71 -14.39
N LEU A 28 22.84 3.69 -14.51
CA LEU A 28 21.86 3.63 -15.59
C LEU A 28 20.84 4.79 -15.49
N ALA A 29 20.33 5.07 -14.29
CA ALA A 29 19.39 6.16 -14.06
C ALA A 29 20.00 7.53 -14.45
N LEU A 30 21.28 7.76 -14.12
CA LEU A 30 21.99 8.97 -14.55
C LEU A 30 22.19 9.04 -16.07
N LYS A 31 22.52 7.93 -16.71
CA LYS A 31 22.62 7.90 -18.18
C LYS A 31 21.28 8.18 -18.85
N LEU A 32 20.17 7.67 -18.30
CA LEU A 32 18.83 7.85 -18.86
C LEU A 32 18.22 9.24 -18.59
N THR A 33 18.79 10.03 -17.68
CA THR A 33 18.26 11.37 -17.35
C THR A 33 18.79 12.47 -18.28
N HIS A 34 20.00 12.34 -18.85
CA HIS A 34 20.55 13.38 -19.74
C HIS A 34 21.61 12.85 -20.72
N SER A 35 21.65 13.40 -21.94
CA SER A 35 22.60 12.97 -22.98
C SER A 35 24.07 13.20 -22.61
N VAL A 36 24.39 14.30 -21.92
CA VAL A 36 25.76 14.57 -21.42
C VAL A 36 26.20 13.47 -20.45
N LEU A 37 25.37 13.13 -19.45
CA LEU A 37 25.66 12.05 -18.51
C LEU A 37 25.76 10.70 -19.22
N ASN A 38 24.93 10.46 -20.25
CA ASN A 38 25.02 9.28 -21.08
C ASN A 38 26.39 9.16 -21.77
N ASN A 39 26.95 10.25 -22.26
CA ASN A 39 28.22 10.25 -22.97
C ASN A 39 29.44 10.24 -22.03
N THR A 40 29.31 10.82 -20.84
CA THR A 40 30.41 10.95 -19.87
C THR A 40 30.58 9.72 -18.97
N LEU A 41 29.47 9.11 -18.52
CA LEU A 41 29.54 7.98 -17.58
C LEU A 41 30.04 6.69 -18.25
N PRO A 42 30.69 5.77 -17.50
CA PRO A 42 31.26 4.54 -18.06
C PRO A 42 30.26 3.73 -18.89
N ALA A 43 30.73 3.14 -19.98
CA ALA A 43 29.88 2.29 -20.81
C ALA A 43 29.40 1.06 -20.01
N ILE A 44 28.10 0.72 -20.15
CA ILE A 44 27.47 -0.42 -19.47
C ILE A 44 28.21 -1.76 -19.68
N PRO A 45 28.86 -2.05 -20.83
CA PRO A 45 29.65 -3.27 -21.00
C PRO A 45 30.76 -3.46 -19.95
N HIS A 46 31.37 -2.39 -19.43
CA HIS A 46 32.35 -2.47 -18.34
C HIS A 46 31.74 -2.90 -17.00
N LEU A 47 30.42 -2.90 -16.91
CA LEU A 47 29.64 -3.25 -15.72
C LEU A 47 29.00 -4.64 -15.85
N ARG A 48 29.19 -5.35 -16.98
CA ARG A 48 28.63 -6.70 -17.24
C ARG A 48 29.05 -7.77 -16.24
N ASN A 49 30.19 -7.58 -15.57
CA ASN A 49 30.70 -8.52 -14.58
C ASN A 49 30.13 -8.27 -13.17
N ARG A 50 29.34 -7.19 -12.98
CA ARG A 50 28.68 -6.94 -11.69
C ARG A 50 27.37 -7.72 -11.64
N THR A 51 27.18 -8.51 -10.60
CA THR A 51 25.89 -9.13 -10.31
C THR A 51 24.89 -8.03 -9.96
N LEU A 52 23.83 -7.92 -10.75
CA LEU A 52 22.72 -7.03 -10.42
C LEU A 52 21.92 -7.64 -9.29
N ASP A 53 21.83 -6.94 -8.16
CA ASP A 53 20.87 -7.30 -7.13
C ASP A 53 19.44 -7.16 -7.68
N ARG A 54 18.49 -7.87 -7.05
CA ARG A 54 17.11 -7.92 -7.50
C ARG A 54 16.43 -6.54 -7.47
N CYS A 55 16.88 -5.67 -6.56
CA CYS A 55 16.40 -4.30 -6.44
C CYS A 55 16.78 -3.46 -7.66
N ALA A 56 18.05 -3.49 -8.05
CA ALA A 56 18.59 -2.82 -9.21
C ALA A 56 17.90 -3.31 -10.48
N GLN A 57 17.73 -4.63 -10.65
CA GLN A 57 16.97 -5.19 -11.79
C GLN A 57 15.55 -4.61 -11.85
N PHE A 58 14.85 -4.58 -10.72
CA PHE A 58 13.49 -4.06 -10.66
C PHE A 58 13.42 -2.55 -10.92
N ALA A 59 14.36 -1.77 -10.40
CA ALA A 59 14.48 -0.34 -10.69
C ALA A 59 14.72 -0.09 -12.18
N MET A 60 15.65 -0.84 -12.79
CA MET A 60 15.90 -0.75 -14.23
C MET A 60 14.67 -1.12 -15.07
N GLU A 61 13.96 -2.19 -14.72
CA GLU A 61 12.71 -2.57 -15.40
C GLU A 61 11.67 -1.44 -15.32
N ARG A 62 11.57 -0.77 -14.17
CA ARG A 62 10.68 0.39 -14.00
C ARG A 62 11.08 1.55 -14.91
N TYR A 63 12.35 1.90 -14.98
CA TYR A 63 12.84 2.97 -15.87
C TYR A 63 12.70 2.62 -17.36
N ARG A 64 12.81 1.34 -17.71
CA ARG A 64 12.65 0.85 -19.08
C ARG A 64 11.19 0.74 -19.51
N THR A 65 10.24 0.79 -18.58
CA THR A 65 8.82 0.74 -18.93
C THR A 65 8.51 2.01 -19.71
N SER A 66 8.33 1.86 -21.03
CA SER A 66 8.23 2.98 -21.96
C SER A 66 7.11 3.94 -21.54
N PRO A 67 7.35 5.26 -21.50
CA PRO A 67 6.28 6.25 -21.32
C PRO A 67 5.26 6.22 -22.50
N HIS A 68 5.60 5.53 -23.60
CA HIS A 68 4.76 5.29 -24.77
C HIS A 68 4.17 3.87 -24.85
N GLY A 69 4.42 3.01 -23.85
CA GLY A 69 3.62 1.79 -23.70
C GLY A 69 2.14 2.17 -23.57
N ASP A 70 1.24 1.26 -23.93
CA ASP A 70 -0.20 1.48 -23.85
C ASP A 70 -0.55 2.08 -22.48
N ARG A 71 -0.84 3.39 -22.46
CA ARG A 71 -0.93 4.22 -21.23
C ARG A 71 -2.02 3.72 -20.26
N GLN A 72 -2.77 2.73 -20.70
CA GLN A 72 -3.83 2.05 -19.99
C GLN A 72 -3.33 0.97 -19.04
N GLN A 73 -2.07 0.54 -19.09
CA GLN A 73 -1.53 -0.47 -18.16
C GLN A 73 -0.39 0.05 -17.30
N ARG A 74 -0.36 -0.39 -16.04
CA ARG A 74 0.71 -0.14 -15.08
C ARG A 74 1.11 -1.43 -14.38
N ARG A 75 2.38 -1.56 -14.02
CA ARG A 75 2.89 -2.71 -13.26
C ARG A 75 2.83 -2.45 -11.76
N CYS A 76 2.29 -3.39 -11.01
CA CYS A 76 2.27 -3.29 -9.55
C CYS A 76 3.66 -3.53 -8.94
N ILE A 77 4.05 -2.68 -8.00
CA ILE A 77 5.34 -2.75 -7.33
C ILE A 77 5.46 -3.96 -6.40
N LEU A 78 4.36 -4.45 -5.81
CA LEU A 78 4.43 -5.61 -4.91
C LEU A 78 4.31 -6.92 -5.68
N CYS A 79 3.17 -7.17 -6.36
CA CYS A 79 2.96 -8.45 -7.04
C CYS A 79 3.60 -8.54 -8.43
N LYS A 80 4.19 -7.45 -8.94
CA LYS A 80 4.90 -7.40 -10.23
C LYS A 80 4.03 -7.70 -11.46
N LYS A 81 2.71 -7.79 -11.32
CA LYS A 81 1.73 -8.00 -12.41
C LYS A 81 1.33 -6.67 -13.07
N ASN A 82 1.01 -6.72 -14.36
CA ASN A 82 0.44 -5.59 -15.11
C ASN A 82 -1.08 -5.57 -14.93
N TYR A 83 -1.62 -4.40 -14.62
CA TYR A 83 -3.06 -4.17 -14.49
C TYR A 83 -3.45 -2.89 -15.23
N PRO A 84 -4.75 -2.74 -15.58
CA PRO A 84 -5.27 -1.47 -16.05
C PRO A 84 -4.98 -0.33 -15.06
N THR A 85 -4.71 0.87 -15.54
CA THR A 85 -4.44 2.07 -14.72
C THR A 85 -5.57 2.34 -13.72
N SER A 86 -6.82 1.96 -14.05
CA SER A 86 -7.96 2.02 -13.13
C SER A 86 -7.75 1.23 -11.83
N GLN A 87 -6.97 0.14 -11.84
CA GLN A 87 -6.70 -0.65 -10.63
C GLN A 87 -5.61 -0.05 -9.73
N PHE A 88 -5.10 1.13 -10.03
CA PHE A 88 -4.15 1.85 -9.18
C PHE A 88 -4.78 3.03 -8.45
N PHE A 89 -6.11 3.14 -8.52
CA PHE A 89 -6.88 4.09 -7.72
C PHE A 89 -7.57 3.35 -6.57
N SER A 90 -7.61 3.99 -5.40
CA SER A 90 -8.23 3.39 -4.21
C SER A 90 -9.72 3.10 -4.39
N SER A 91 -10.42 3.89 -5.22
CA SER A 91 -11.82 3.66 -5.58
C SER A 91 -12.10 2.31 -6.26
N SER A 92 -11.07 1.67 -6.80
CA SER A 92 -11.16 0.33 -7.41
C SER A 92 -10.72 -0.79 -6.45
N SER A 93 -10.44 -0.44 -5.20
CA SER A 93 -10.03 -1.39 -4.17
C SER A 93 -11.23 -2.10 -3.56
N PRO A 94 -11.12 -3.42 -3.26
CA PRO A 94 -12.12 -4.11 -2.45
C PRO A 94 -12.25 -3.56 -1.02
N ALA A 95 -11.25 -2.84 -0.50
CA ALA A 95 -11.33 -2.21 0.83
C ALA A 95 -11.98 -0.81 0.81
N CYS A 96 -12.51 -0.38 -0.34
CA CYS A 96 -13.28 0.84 -0.44
C CYS A 96 -14.74 0.46 -0.73
N LEU A 97 -15.68 1.00 0.05
CA LEU A 97 -17.08 0.84 -0.33
C LEU A 97 -17.38 1.72 -1.54
N PRO A 98 -17.99 1.17 -2.59
CA PRO A 98 -18.71 2.00 -3.54
C PRO A 98 -19.91 2.56 -2.77
N LEU A 99 -19.76 3.74 -2.17
CA LEU A 99 -20.91 4.46 -1.61
C LEU A 99 -21.93 4.60 -2.75
N ALA A 100 -23.12 4.04 -2.54
CA ALA A 100 -24.24 4.21 -3.46
C ALA A 100 -24.49 5.71 -3.60
N PHE A 101 -24.47 6.16 -4.84
CA PHE A 101 -24.41 7.55 -5.21
C PHE A 101 -25.74 8.25 -4.90
N ASP A 102 -25.68 9.31 -4.09
CA ASP A 102 -26.45 10.51 -4.42
C ASP A 102 -25.60 11.35 -5.39
N HIS A 103 -26.25 11.84 -6.44
CA HIS A 103 -25.69 11.97 -7.78
C HIS A 103 -24.62 13.05 -8.05
N ASP A 104 -24.19 13.87 -7.09
CA ASP A 104 -23.41 15.10 -7.42
C ASP A 104 -22.16 15.38 -6.56
N GLY A 105 -21.69 14.41 -5.75
CA GLY A 105 -20.48 14.59 -4.94
C GLY A 105 -19.20 14.04 -5.60
N PRO A 106 -18.06 14.76 -5.62
CA PRO A 106 -16.78 14.16 -5.96
C PRO A 106 -16.47 13.03 -4.97
N ARG A 107 -16.17 11.83 -5.49
CA ARG A 107 -15.76 10.69 -4.65
C ARG A 107 -14.44 11.05 -3.97
N PRO A 108 -14.38 11.17 -2.64
CA PRO A 108 -13.11 11.41 -1.99
C PRO A 108 -12.26 10.14 -2.12
N GLU A 109 -11.06 10.29 -2.66
CA GLU A 109 -10.06 9.23 -2.62
C GLU A 109 -9.80 8.88 -1.15
N VAL A 110 -10.03 7.61 -0.82
CA VAL A 110 -10.24 7.22 0.56
C VAL A 110 -8.91 6.84 1.23
N VAL A 111 -8.20 5.90 0.61
CA VAL A 111 -6.92 5.39 1.07
C VAL A 111 -5.88 5.76 0.03
N GLU A 112 -4.93 6.63 0.40
CA GLU A 112 -3.85 7.02 -0.50
C GLU A 112 -3.00 5.79 -0.87
N LEU A 113 -3.04 5.39 -2.15
CA LEU A 113 -2.21 4.29 -2.65
C LEU A 113 -0.85 4.83 -3.12
N PRO A 114 0.27 4.20 -2.71
CA PRO A 114 1.56 4.57 -3.25
C PRO A 114 1.61 4.37 -4.77
N ASP A 115 2.39 5.20 -5.48
CA ASP A 115 2.62 4.98 -6.91
C ASP A 115 2.93 3.53 -7.28
N SER A 116 2.26 3.06 -8.32
CA SER A 116 2.39 1.70 -8.84
C SER A 116 2.02 0.64 -7.80
N PHE A 117 1.21 0.96 -6.81
CA PHE A 117 0.63 0.00 -5.87
C PHE A 117 -0.81 -0.32 -6.30
N CYS A 118 -1.11 -1.57 -6.64
CA CYS A 118 -2.46 -1.89 -7.12
C CYS A 118 -3.42 -2.03 -5.94
N ALA A 119 -4.70 -1.73 -6.21
CA ALA A 119 -5.76 -1.60 -5.23
C ALA A 119 -6.04 -2.92 -4.46
N TRP A 120 -5.68 -4.08 -5.02
CA TRP A 120 -5.76 -5.39 -4.37
C TRP A 120 -4.82 -5.53 -3.17
N HIS A 121 -3.72 -4.78 -3.14
CA HIS A 121 -2.76 -4.88 -2.04
C HIS A 121 -3.02 -3.87 -0.92
N VAL A 122 -4.10 -3.09 -0.97
CA VAL A 122 -4.36 -2.05 0.04
C VAL A 122 -4.37 -2.61 1.47
N GLY A 123 -4.77 -3.87 1.65
CA GLY A 123 -4.76 -4.55 2.95
C GLY A 123 -3.36 -4.63 3.56
N ARG A 124 -2.28 -4.55 2.76
CA ARG A 124 -0.90 -4.47 3.26
C ARG A 124 -0.55 -3.11 3.87
N LEU A 125 -1.36 -2.09 3.65
CA LEU A 125 -1.24 -0.79 4.33
C LEU A 125 -2.06 -0.76 5.62
N ALA A 126 -2.72 -1.87 5.98
CA ALA A 126 -3.47 -2.01 7.22
C ALA A 126 -2.88 -3.15 8.08
N ARG A 127 -2.92 -3.00 9.40
CA ARG A 127 -2.64 -4.10 10.34
C ARG A 127 -3.55 -4.04 11.55
N VAL A 128 -3.70 -5.17 12.24
CA VAL A 128 -4.39 -5.27 13.52
C VAL A 128 -3.34 -5.50 14.61
N VAL A 129 -3.45 -4.75 15.71
CA VAL A 129 -2.64 -4.89 16.92
C VAL A 129 -3.59 -5.18 18.08
N ARG A 130 -3.42 -6.34 18.73
CA ARG A 130 -4.19 -6.68 19.92
C ARG A 130 -3.58 -5.99 21.13
N THR A 131 -4.44 -5.40 21.94
CA THR A 131 -4.10 -4.72 23.19
C THR A 131 -4.73 -5.47 24.36
N ASP A 132 -4.22 -5.24 25.57
CA ASP A 132 -4.74 -5.85 26.80
C ASP A 132 -6.20 -5.46 27.05
N PRO A 133 -6.94 -6.22 27.89
CA PRO A 133 -8.27 -5.81 28.33
C PRO A 133 -8.25 -4.41 28.94
N GLY A 134 -9.11 -3.50 28.43
CA GLY A 134 -9.11 -2.08 28.80
C GLY A 134 -8.18 -1.20 27.96
N GLY A 135 -7.44 -1.78 27.02
CA GLY A 135 -6.65 -1.07 26.02
C GLY A 135 -7.49 -0.31 25.00
N SER A 136 -6.81 0.33 24.06
CA SER A 136 -7.43 1.14 23.00
C SER A 136 -8.23 0.29 22.02
N ASN A 137 -9.41 0.78 21.64
CA ASN A 137 -10.28 0.18 20.62
C ASN A 137 -10.52 1.19 19.48
N GLU A 138 -9.47 1.53 18.74
CA GLU A 138 -9.50 2.62 17.75
C GLU A 138 -8.71 2.30 16.47
N TRP A 139 -8.92 3.15 15.45
CA TRP A 139 -8.10 3.18 14.24
C TRP A 139 -7.16 4.39 14.26
N VAL A 140 -5.89 4.13 13.98
CA VAL A 140 -4.86 5.15 13.88
C VAL A 140 -4.23 5.12 12.49
N SER A 141 -4.02 6.30 11.89
CA SER A 141 -3.28 6.46 10.65
C SER A 141 -1.95 7.14 10.88
N ASP A 142 -0.88 6.48 10.45
CA ASP A 142 0.51 6.98 10.52
C ASP A 142 1.11 7.09 9.12
N VAL A 143 2.09 7.98 8.94
CA VAL A 143 2.99 7.94 7.78
C VAL A 143 4.24 7.17 8.16
N ARG A 144 4.53 6.09 7.42
CA ARG A 144 5.68 5.21 7.66
C ARG A 144 6.50 5.00 6.40
N ARG A 145 7.76 4.63 6.57
CA ARG A 145 8.63 4.24 5.48
C ARG A 145 8.30 2.81 5.04
N MET A 146 8.12 2.60 3.74
CA MET A 146 7.89 1.29 3.14
C MET A 146 9.01 0.99 2.14
N CYS A 147 9.59 -0.21 2.25
CA CYS A 147 10.53 -0.72 1.27
C CYS A 147 9.79 -1.04 -0.04
N MET A 148 10.34 -0.56 -1.15
CA MET A 148 9.76 -0.71 -2.49
C MET A 148 10.11 -2.06 -3.14
N HIS A 149 10.93 -2.89 -2.50
CA HIS A 149 11.25 -4.23 -2.98
C HIS A 149 10.22 -5.26 -2.50
N ASP A 150 10.08 -5.42 -1.19
CA ASP A 150 9.25 -6.44 -0.53
C ASP A 150 7.92 -5.88 0.01
N GLY A 151 7.80 -4.55 0.12
CA GLY A 151 6.65 -3.89 0.72
C GLY A 151 6.65 -3.94 2.24
N CYS A 152 7.79 -4.22 2.89
CA CYS A 152 7.89 -4.15 4.34
C CYS A 152 7.74 -2.70 4.82
N ILE A 153 6.98 -2.51 5.89
CA ILE A 153 6.72 -1.20 6.52
C ILE A 153 7.52 -1.12 7.82
N ASP A 154 8.25 -0.03 8.01
CA ASP A 154 9.07 0.21 9.21
C ASP A 154 8.22 0.12 10.49
N GLY A 155 8.70 -0.69 11.44
CA GLY A 155 8.02 -0.98 12.70
C GLY A 155 6.85 -1.95 12.60
N TRP A 156 6.60 -2.53 11.42
CA TRP A 156 5.70 -3.66 11.24
C TRP A 156 6.50 -4.95 11.07
N HIS A 157 7.43 -4.92 10.12
CA HIS A 157 8.36 -6.01 9.85
C HIS A 157 9.71 -5.43 9.45
N GLU A 158 10.79 -6.11 9.81
CA GLU A 158 12.12 -5.76 9.32
C GLU A 158 12.25 -6.10 7.84
N CYS A 159 12.81 -5.17 7.07
CA CYS A 159 13.10 -5.41 5.66
C CYS A 159 14.37 -6.27 5.56
N ASN A 160 14.20 -7.52 5.14
CA ASN A 160 15.29 -8.48 4.96
C ASN A 160 15.71 -8.61 3.49
N CYS A 161 15.49 -7.56 2.69
CA CYS A 161 15.79 -7.58 1.25
C CYS A 161 17.29 -7.76 0.95
N GLY A 162 18.16 -7.39 1.89
CA GLY A 162 19.62 -7.43 1.73
C GLY A 162 20.17 -6.52 0.63
N CYS A 163 19.33 -5.65 0.05
CA CYS A 163 19.78 -4.74 -1.01
C CYS A 163 20.51 -3.54 -0.41
N SER A 164 21.60 -3.15 -1.07
CA SER A 164 22.34 -1.93 -0.74
C SER A 164 21.55 -0.64 -1.08
N SER A 165 20.58 -0.74 -1.97
CA SER A 165 19.83 0.39 -2.54
C SER A 165 18.31 0.16 -2.53
N CYS A 166 17.78 -0.58 -1.54
CA CYS A 166 16.33 -0.74 -1.40
C CYS A 166 15.67 0.66 -1.36
N GLY A 167 14.96 1.02 -2.44
CA GLY A 167 14.26 2.30 -2.50
C GLY A 167 13.17 2.31 -1.44
N HIS A 168 12.99 3.44 -0.76
CA HIS A 168 11.95 3.60 0.25
C HIS A 168 10.97 4.69 -0.17
N LYS A 169 9.70 4.53 0.20
CA LYS A 169 8.68 5.56 0.02
C LYS A 169 7.93 5.78 1.34
N MET A 170 7.62 7.03 1.66
CA MET A 170 6.70 7.33 2.74
C MET A 170 5.29 6.97 2.29
N VAL A 171 4.61 6.14 3.07
CA VAL A 171 3.26 5.66 2.79
C VAL A 171 2.39 5.87 4.00
N ARG A 172 1.11 6.20 3.77
CA ARG A 172 0.12 6.21 4.83
C ARG A 172 -0.29 4.79 5.16
N THR A 173 -0.32 4.49 6.45
CA THR A 173 -0.64 3.18 7.00
C THR A 173 -1.78 3.31 8.00
N TYR A 174 -2.46 2.21 8.29
CA TYR A 174 -3.63 2.17 9.16
C TYR A 174 -3.45 1.03 10.16
N THR A 175 -3.42 1.36 11.44
CA THR A 175 -3.34 0.37 12.52
C THR A 175 -4.66 0.33 13.25
N ARG A 176 -5.25 -0.86 13.32
CA ARG A 176 -6.41 -1.16 14.14
C ARG A 176 -5.96 -1.70 15.49
N PHE A 177 -6.15 -0.93 16.55
CA PHE A 177 -5.89 -1.41 17.92
C PHE A 177 -7.15 -2.06 18.46
N LEU A 178 -7.12 -3.34 18.76
CA LEU A 178 -8.27 -4.13 19.21
C LEU A 178 -8.06 -4.56 20.66
N ASN A 179 -9.02 -4.29 21.54
CA ASN A 179 -8.97 -4.68 22.95
C ASN A 179 -9.93 -5.85 23.29
N ASN A 180 -10.54 -6.46 22.28
CA ASN A 180 -11.45 -7.58 22.40
C ASN A 180 -10.96 -8.78 21.57
N GLU A 181 -11.64 -9.92 21.70
CA GLU A 181 -11.26 -11.12 20.96
C GLU A 181 -11.80 -11.13 19.52
N THR A 182 -12.87 -10.38 19.26
CA THR A 182 -13.62 -10.37 17.99
C THR A 182 -12.91 -9.58 16.91
N GLU A 183 -12.31 -10.30 15.97
CA GLU A 183 -11.63 -9.70 14.83
C GLU A 183 -12.58 -9.52 13.63
N CYS A 184 -12.80 -8.28 13.24
CA CYS A 184 -13.50 -7.95 12.00
C CYS A 184 -12.52 -8.11 10.84
N LYS A 185 -12.93 -8.79 9.76
CA LYS A 185 -12.02 -9.13 8.64
C LYS A 185 -12.15 -8.21 7.43
N ASN A 186 -13.23 -7.46 7.36
CA ASN A 186 -13.55 -6.59 6.25
C ASN A 186 -13.61 -5.15 6.75
N PHE A 187 -12.80 -4.29 6.14
CA PHE A 187 -12.71 -2.88 6.45
C PHE A 187 -13.02 -2.08 5.21
N HIS A 188 -13.84 -1.07 5.39
CA HIS A 188 -14.21 -0.17 4.33
C HIS A 188 -13.99 1.26 4.77
N PHE A 189 -13.10 1.95 4.07
CA PHE A 189 -12.79 3.33 4.40
C PHE A 189 -13.70 4.27 3.58
N TRP A 190 -13.96 5.48 4.09
CA TRP A 190 -14.47 6.63 3.31
C TRP A 190 -14.08 7.95 3.98
N ARG A 191 -14.14 9.07 3.25
CA ARG A 191 -14.00 10.40 3.85
C ARG A 191 -15.33 11.13 3.89
N ASN A 192 -15.55 11.88 4.96
CA ASN A 192 -16.69 12.77 5.09
C ASN A 192 -16.18 14.22 5.15
N ILE A 193 -16.45 14.99 4.10
CA ILE A 193 -16.05 16.40 3.97
C ILE A 193 -16.87 17.28 4.92
N ALA A 194 -18.17 16.97 5.11
CA ALA A 194 -19.04 17.74 5.99
C ALA A 194 -18.67 17.60 7.48
N ALA A 195 -18.00 16.50 7.85
CA ALA A 195 -17.53 16.26 9.21
C ALA A 195 -16.17 16.90 9.53
N ALA A 196 -15.60 17.69 8.61
CA ALA A 196 -14.33 18.40 8.80
C ALA A 196 -14.51 19.64 9.70
N SER A 197 -14.94 19.44 10.95
CA SER A 197 -14.93 20.48 11.99
C SER A 197 -13.61 20.54 12.77
N THR A 198 -12.61 19.78 12.34
CA THR A 198 -11.34 19.58 13.05
C THR A 198 -10.33 20.68 12.82
N GLU A 199 -9.45 20.87 13.81
CA GLU A 199 -8.31 21.79 13.72
C GLU A 199 -7.25 21.32 12.70
N ASP A 200 -7.21 20.03 12.36
CA ASP A 200 -6.25 19.46 11.40
C ASP A 200 -6.46 20.06 9.99
N PRO A 201 -5.47 20.81 9.45
CA PRO A 201 -5.56 21.39 8.11
C PRO A 201 -5.78 20.35 7.00
N ARG A 202 -5.31 19.11 7.17
CA ARG A 202 -5.49 18.04 6.18
C ARG A 202 -6.93 17.54 6.16
N GLU A 203 -7.54 17.37 7.33
CA GLU A 203 -8.96 17.00 7.41
C GLU A 203 -9.86 18.10 6.84
N LYS A 204 -9.48 19.38 7.00
CA LYS A 204 -10.20 20.50 6.35
C LYS A 204 -10.19 20.42 4.82
N ILE A 205 -9.08 19.99 4.23
CA ILE A 205 -8.94 19.92 2.76
C ILE A 205 -9.55 18.63 2.20
N ALA A 206 -9.26 17.48 2.82
CA ALA A 206 -9.62 16.17 2.27
C ALA A 206 -10.90 15.57 2.88
N GLY A 207 -11.39 16.12 3.98
CA GLY A 207 -12.42 15.49 4.82
C GLY A 207 -11.84 14.50 5.83
N ARG A 208 -12.57 14.30 6.92
CA ARG A 208 -12.21 13.33 7.97
C ARG A 208 -12.38 11.90 7.46
N LEU A 209 -11.41 11.03 7.74
CA LEU A 209 -11.42 9.63 7.34
C LEU A 209 -12.18 8.78 8.38
N TYR A 210 -13.04 7.90 7.88
CA TYR A 210 -13.80 6.94 8.65
C TYR A 210 -13.56 5.54 8.11
N VAL A 211 -13.80 4.55 8.95
CA VAL A 211 -13.76 3.15 8.60
C VAL A 211 -14.97 2.42 9.15
N GLN A 212 -15.48 1.48 8.35
CA GLN A 212 -16.59 0.62 8.63
C GLN A 212 -16.04 -0.78 8.71
N GLU A 213 -16.25 -1.39 9.86
CA GLU A 213 -15.85 -2.76 10.12
C GLU A 213 -17.06 -3.65 9.89
N ALA A 214 -16.90 -4.73 9.12
CA ALA A 214 -17.88 -5.80 9.08
C ALA A 214 -17.31 -7.00 9.84
N CYS A 215 -17.85 -7.18 11.04
CA CYS A 215 -17.49 -8.27 11.94
C CYS A 215 -18.36 -9.47 11.61
N TRP A 216 -17.76 -10.65 11.59
CA TRP A 216 -18.51 -11.89 11.50
C TRP A 216 -18.73 -12.34 12.93
N ASP A 217 -19.97 -12.28 13.40
CA ASP A 217 -20.29 -13.00 14.63
C ASP A 217 -20.06 -14.49 14.34
N PRO A 218 -19.19 -15.18 15.10
CA PRO A 218 -19.13 -16.62 15.02
C PRO A 218 -20.53 -17.11 15.40
N CYS A 219 -21.31 -17.56 14.41
CA CYS A 219 -22.69 -18.00 14.60
C CYS A 219 -22.80 -18.83 15.90
N GLU A 220 -23.51 -18.31 16.89
CA GLU A 220 -23.85 -19.08 18.11
C GLU A 220 -24.55 -20.40 17.75
N PHE A 221 -25.19 -20.46 16.58
CA PHE A 221 -25.83 -21.66 16.03
C PHE A 221 -24.87 -22.79 15.63
N CYS A 222 -23.56 -22.56 15.51
CA CYS A 222 -22.61 -23.66 15.29
C CYS A 222 -22.27 -24.43 16.58
N LEU A 223 -22.62 -23.90 17.77
CA LEU A 223 -22.28 -24.53 19.06
C LEU A 223 -23.43 -25.32 19.71
N VAL A 224 -24.66 -25.21 19.21
CA VAL A 224 -25.83 -25.93 19.80
C VAL A 224 -26.02 -27.34 19.19
N GLY A 225 -25.19 -27.74 18.23
CA GLY A 225 -25.42 -28.94 17.41
C GLY A 225 -24.55 -30.17 17.69
N ALA A 226 -23.88 -30.28 18.84
CA ALA A 226 -22.99 -31.42 19.08
C ALA A 226 -23.20 -32.09 20.44
N GLY A 227 -24.21 -32.95 20.50
CA GLY A 227 -24.02 -34.27 21.08
C GLY A 227 -23.02 -35.01 20.20
N TRP A 228 -21.74 -35.01 20.58
CA TRP A 228 -20.65 -35.61 19.81
C TRP A 228 -20.75 -37.14 19.84
N ASN A 229 -21.27 -37.75 18.78
CA ASN A 229 -20.77 -39.05 18.33
C ASN A 229 -19.66 -38.83 17.30
N LYS A 230 -18.50 -39.40 17.61
CA LYS A 230 -17.21 -39.24 16.95
C LYS A 230 -17.19 -39.97 15.61
N VAL A 231 -17.62 -39.32 14.53
CA VAL A 231 -17.37 -39.81 13.17
C VAL A 231 -16.29 -38.94 12.53
N ARG A 232 -15.10 -39.54 12.35
CA ARG A 232 -13.99 -38.94 11.60
C ARG A 232 -14.40 -38.78 10.13
N GLY A 233 -14.23 -37.58 9.58
CA GLY A 233 -13.98 -37.44 8.14
C GLY A 233 -15.04 -36.75 7.28
N VAL A 234 -15.77 -35.74 7.78
CA VAL A 234 -16.59 -34.89 6.91
C VAL A 234 -16.00 -33.47 6.88
N ARG A 235 -15.52 -33.07 5.70
CA ARG A 235 -15.19 -31.66 5.41
C ARG A 235 -16.48 -30.86 5.50
N CYS A 236 -16.47 -29.75 6.25
CA CYS A 236 -17.51 -28.73 6.17
C CYS A 236 -17.44 -28.07 4.78
N GLY A 237 -18.02 -28.73 3.78
CA GLY A 237 -18.26 -28.21 2.45
C GLY A 237 -19.69 -28.50 2.07
N ALA A 238 -20.40 -27.47 1.63
CA ALA A 238 -21.74 -27.51 1.03
C ALA A 238 -22.92 -27.83 1.98
N TRP A 239 -23.20 -26.92 2.93
CA TRP A 239 -24.55 -26.74 3.48
C TRP A 239 -24.84 -25.23 3.55
N ALA A 240 -25.04 -24.59 2.40
CA ALA A 240 -25.42 -23.19 2.34
C ALA A 240 -26.20 -22.86 1.07
N ASP A 241 -27.30 -23.57 0.78
CA ASP A 241 -28.19 -23.19 -0.33
C ASP A 241 -29.69 -23.39 -0.04
N THR A 242 -30.12 -23.60 1.21
CA THR A 242 -31.58 -23.85 1.48
C THR A 242 -32.09 -23.37 2.83
N VAL A 243 -31.58 -22.22 3.31
CA VAL A 243 -32.30 -21.44 4.34
C VAL A 243 -32.49 -20.03 3.78
N LEU A 244 -33.62 -19.85 3.12
CA LEU A 244 -34.14 -18.55 2.71
C LEU A 244 -34.55 -17.78 3.98
N GLY A 245 -33.89 -16.66 4.26
CA GLY A 245 -34.54 -15.55 4.98
C GLY A 245 -33.81 -14.89 6.15
N ALA A 246 -32.68 -15.41 6.64
CA ALA A 246 -31.93 -14.75 7.71
C ALA A 246 -30.58 -14.26 7.20
N THR A 247 -30.51 -13.02 6.71
CA THR A 247 -29.23 -12.33 6.58
C THR A 247 -28.68 -12.13 7.99
N PRO A 248 -27.48 -12.64 8.32
CA PRO A 248 -26.91 -12.39 9.65
C PRO A 248 -26.88 -10.88 9.89
N GLU A 249 -27.37 -10.45 11.06
CA GLU A 249 -27.34 -9.05 11.46
C GLU A 249 -25.88 -8.60 11.48
N ARG A 250 -25.46 -7.86 10.45
CA ARG A 250 -24.14 -7.27 10.40
C ARG A 250 -24.18 -6.03 11.27
N SER A 251 -23.56 -6.09 12.44
CA SER A 251 -23.24 -4.89 13.20
C SER A 251 -22.29 -4.03 12.36
N ILE A 252 -22.76 -2.83 12.00
CA ILE A 252 -21.98 -1.84 11.27
C ILE A 252 -21.48 -0.83 12.29
N ILE A 253 -20.18 -0.86 12.55
CA ILE A 253 -19.53 0.10 13.45
C ILE A 253 -18.77 1.10 12.58
N GLN A 254 -19.08 2.39 12.74
CA GLN A 254 -18.37 3.48 12.09
C GLN A 254 -17.39 4.10 13.09
N ILE A 255 -16.10 4.07 12.77
CA ILE A 255 -15.04 4.55 13.66
C ILE A 255 -14.27 5.67 12.94
N PRO A 256 -14.10 6.86 13.55
CA PRO A 256 -13.22 7.87 12.98
C PRO A 256 -11.77 7.40 13.06
N VAL A 257 -10.99 7.64 12.01
CA VAL A 257 -9.57 7.30 11.98
C VAL A 257 -8.78 8.49 12.53
N ARG A 258 -8.00 8.27 13.59
CA ARG A 258 -7.17 9.32 14.19
C ARG A 258 -5.87 9.48 13.41
N TYR A 259 -5.49 10.71 13.06
CA TYR A 259 -4.19 11.01 12.49
C TYR A 259 -3.12 11.14 13.57
N GLN A 260 -2.00 10.42 13.39
CA GLN A 260 -0.77 10.67 14.12
C GLN A 260 0.30 11.09 13.12
N ASP A 261 0.69 12.35 13.18
CA ASP A 261 1.88 12.81 12.47
C ASP A 261 3.11 12.46 13.30
N VAL A 262 4.04 11.73 12.70
CA VAL A 262 5.34 11.50 13.30
C VAL A 262 6.11 12.82 13.17
N VAL A 263 6.24 13.55 14.28
CA VAL A 263 7.18 14.68 14.36
C VAL A 263 8.58 14.06 14.38
N GLY A 264 9.17 13.95 13.19
CA GLY A 264 10.54 13.46 12.97
C GLY A 264 11.50 14.59 12.71
#